data_AF-A0A661TAL9-F1
#
_entry.id   AF-A0A661TAL9-F1
#
_cell.length_a   1.000
_cell.length_b   1.000
_cell.length_c   1.000
_cell.angle_alpha   90.00
_cell.angle_beta   90.00
_cell.angle_gamma   90.00
#
_symmetry.space_group_name_H-M   'P 1'
#
loop_
_entity.id
_entity.type
_entity.pdbx_description
1 polymer ?
#
loop_
_entity_poly.entity_id
_entity_poly.type
_entity_poly.pdbx_seq_one_letter_code
_entity_poly.pdbx_strand_id
1 'polypeptide(L)'
;ILSGGETTVTGKGKGTGGRNQEFCLAAIDDISGLKHIVILSAGTDGTDGPTDAAGAVIHGYTATIAAKKGISIRDHLARNDSYSFFKKAGGLLVTGPTNTNVMDLRIMLIR
;
A
#
# COMPACT_ATOMS: atom_id res chain seq x y z
N ILE A 1 16.77 0.40 0.60
CA ILE A 1 16.48 1.69 1.27
C ILE A 1 15.51 1.44 2.40
N LEU A 2 15.77 2.01 3.57
CA LEU A 2 14.89 1.97 4.74
C LEU A 2 14.49 3.40 5.10
N SER A 3 13.23 3.60 5.45
CA SER A 3 12.70 4.87 5.95
C SER A 3 11.60 4.60 6.98
N GLY A 4 11.44 5.52 7.93
CA GLY A 4 10.42 5.43 8.97
C GLY A 4 9.83 6.78 9.29
N GLY A 5 8.67 6.79 9.93
CA GLY A 5 7.96 8.01 10.32
C GLY A 5 6.46 7.77 10.38
N GLU A 6 5.68 8.83 10.26
CA GLU A 6 4.23 8.74 10.32
C GLU A 6 3.60 9.58 9.21
N THR A 7 3.13 8.92 8.14
CA THR A 7 2.43 9.66 7.08
C THR A 7 1.00 9.98 7.51
N THR A 8 0.39 10.95 6.84
CA THR A 8 -1.05 11.20 6.97
C THR A 8 -1.67 11.16 5.58
N VAL A 9 -2.91 10.69 5.51
CA VAL A 9 -3.72 10.76 4.29
C VAL A 9 -4.78 11.82 4.51
N THR A 10 -4.89 12.76 3.58
CA THR A 10 -6.03 13.69 3.58
C THR A 10 -7.22 12.93 3.00
N GLY A 11 -8.10 12.43 3.88
CA GLY A 11 -9.33 11.74 3.46
C GLY A 11 -10.26 12.70 2.72
N LYS A 12 -10.42 12.49 1.42
CA LYS A 12 -11.32 13.24 0.52
C LYS A 12 -12.45 12.36 -0.03
N GLY A 13 -12.26 11.04 -0.04
CA GLY A 13 -13.22 10.04 -0.47
C GLY A 13 -13.88 9.29 0.69
N LYS A 14 -14.77 8.35 0.34
CA LYS A 14 -15.51 7.48 1.28
C LYS A 14 -15.03 6.02 1.24
N GLY A 15 -13.87 5.77 0.62
CA GLY A 15 -13.28 4.46 0.51
C GLY A 15 -12.69 3.96 1.82
N THR A 16 -12.23 2.71 1.80
CA THR A 16 -11.56 2.07 2.92
C THR A 16 -10.07 1.93 2.60
N GLY A 17 -9.22 2.30 3.55
CA GLY A 17 -7.78 2.29 3.35
C GLY A 17 -7.02 2.84 4.55
N GLY A 18 -5.72 2.92 4.41
CA GLY A 18 -4.82 3.47 5.41
C GLY A 18 -3.62 4.14 4.74
N ARG A 19 -2.81 4.82 5.55
CA ARG A 19 -1.70 5.65 5.06
C ARG A 19 -0.60 4.84 4.40
N ASN A 20 -0.34 3.63 4.87
CA ASN A 20 0.68 2.75 4.31
C ASN A 20 0.20 2.14 2.99
N GLN A 21 -1.06 1.73 2.94
CA GLN A 21 -1.70 1.27 1.70
C GLN A 21 -1.75 2.39 0.65
N GLU A 22 -2.17 3.60 1.01
CA GLU A 22 -2.17 4.77 0.10
C GLU A 22 -0.77 5.08 -0.44
N PHE A 23 0.25 5.08 0.42
CA PHE A 23 1.65 5.27 0.00
C PHE A 23 2.04 4.26 -1.08
N CYS A 24 1.76 2.97 -0.84
CA CYS A 24 2.04 1.93 -1.82
C CYS A 24 1.20 2.11 -3.09
N LEU A 25 -0.09 2.43 -2.99
CA LEU A 25 -0.95 2.60 -4.15
C LEU A 25 -0.48 3.74 -5.05
N ALA A 26 -0.08 4.87 -4.45
CA ALA A 26 0.46 6.02 -5.16
C ALA A 26 1.77 5.72 -5.88
N ALA A 27 2.63 4.87 -5.29
CA ALA A 27 3.93 4.52 -5.85
C ALA A 27 3.89 3.50 -7.01
N ILE A 28 2.73 2.92 -7.33
CA ILE A 28 2.63 1.86 -8.37
C ILE A 28 3.04 2.38 -9.74
N ASP A 29 2.56 3.57 -10.13
CA ASP A 29 2.83 4.12 -11.45
C ASP A 29 4.33 4.47 -11.61
N ASP A 30 4.97 4.94 -10.54
CA ASP A 30 6.40 5.29 -10.52
C ASP A 30 7.33 4.08 -10.74
N ILE A 31 6.90 2.89 -10.32
CA ILE A 31 7.71 1.66 -10.43
C ILE A 31 7.27 0.73 -11.56
N SER A 32 6.25 1.11 -12.32
CA SER A 32 5.64 0.26 -13.35
C SER A 32 6.66 -0.17 -14.41
N GLY A 33 6.73 -1.46 -14.69
CA GLY A 33 7.65 -2.07 -15.68
C GLY A 33 9.07 -2.36 -15.17
N LEU A 34 9.44 -1.92 -13.96
CA LEU A 34 10.77 -2.17 -13.40
C LEU A 34 10.90 -3.61 -12.86
N LYS A 35 11.87 -4.37 -13.36
CA LYS A 35 11.94 -5.84 -13.13
C LYS A 35 12.47 -6.28 -11.76
N HIS A 36 13.07 -5.38 -10.99
CA HIS A 36 13.81 -5.72 -9.76
C HIS A 36 13.59 -4.70 -8.64
N ILE A 37 12.35 -4.28 -8.45
CA ILE A 37 11.96 -3.37 -7.38
C ILE A 37 10.78 -3.92 -6.59
N VAL A 38 10.87 -3.80 -5.27
CA VAL A 38 9.79 -4.09 -4.33
C VAL A 38 9.71 -2.96 -3.32
N ILE A 39 8.51 -2.47 -3.06
CA ILE A 39 8.23 -1.47 -2.02
C ILE A 39 7.23 -2.07 -1.04
N LEU A 40 7.53 -1.95 0.24
CA LEU A 40 6.64 -2.27 1.35
C LEU A 40 6.47 -1.04 2.24
N SER A 41 5.25 -0.78 2.68
CA SER A 41 4.93 0.20 3.73
C SER A 41 4.03 -0.49 4.73
N ALA A 42 4.34 -0.38 6.03
CA ALA A 42 3.59 -1.04 7.08
C ALA A 42 3.58 -0.26 8.39
N GLY A 43 2.41 -0.20 9.04
CA GLY A 43 2.24 0.21 10.43
C GLY A 43 2.76 -0.89 11.35
N THR A 44 3.62 -0.53 12.30
CA THR A 44 4.26 -1.51 13.18
C THR A 44 3.32 -2.09 14.23
N ASP A 45 2.15 -1.48 14.45
CA ASP A 45 1.04 -2.01 15.28
C ASP A 45 0.23 -3.13 14.62
N GLY A 46 0.52 -3.41 13.35
CA GLY A 46 -0.16 -4.44 12.58
C GLY A 46 -1.48 -3.99 11.95
N THR A 47 -1.76 -2.68 11.99
CA THR A 47 -2.98 -2.08 11.44
C THR A 47 -2.66 -0.86 10.58
N ASP A 48 -3.51 -0.57 9.61
CA ASP A 48 -3.39 0.60 8.74
C ASP A 48 -4.78 1.10 8.36
N GLY A 49 -5.18 2.21 8.99
CA GLY A 49 -6.55 2.72 8.93
C GLY A 49 -7.57 1.74 9.55
N PRO A 50 -8.87 1.85 9.22
CA PRO A 50 -9.91 0.94 9.71
C PRO A 50 -9.91 -0.38 8.90
N THR A 51 -8.78 -1.09 8.88
CA THR A 51 -8.59 -2.33 8.11
C THR A 51 -7.89 -3.41 8.92
N ASP A 52 -7.92 -4.65 8.43
CA ASP A 52 -7.20 -5.80 9.01
C ASP A 52 -5.76 -5.95 8.48
N ALA A 53 -5.32 -5.02 7.62
CA ALA A 53 -3.98 -5.02 7.06
C ALA A 53 -3.07 -4.04 7.82
N ALA A 54 -1.80 -4.39 7.96
CA ALA A 54 -0.75 -3.50 8.45
C ALA A 54 -0.28 -2.51 7.37
N GLY A 55 -0.60 -2.76 6.10
CA GLY A 55 -0.13 -1.96 4.98
C GLY A 55 -0.19 -2.72 3.67
N ALA A 56 0.77 -2.48 2.79
CA ALA A 56 0.84 -3.14 1.49
C ALA A 56 2.27 -3.37 0.99
N VAL A 57 2.40 -4.25 0.01
CA VAL A 57 3.61 -4.54 -0.75
C VAL A 57 3.30 -4.50 -2.25
N ILE A 58 4.18 -3.84 -3.01
CA ILE A 58 4.07 -3.68 -4.46
C ILE A 58 5.40 -4.03 -5.14
N HIS A 59 5.33 -4.35 -6.42
CA HIS A 59 6.48 -4.57 -7.29
C HIS A 59 6.20 -4.02 -8.68
N GLY A 60 7.20 -3.95 -9.56
CA GLY A 60 7.04 -3.32 -10.88
C GLY A 60 6.04 -3.96 -11.85
N TYR A 61 5.39 -5.07 -11.46
CA TYR A 61 4.31 -5.68 -12.25
C TYR A 61 2.91 -5.49 -11.63
N THR A 62 2.80 -4.81 -10.48
CA THR A 62 1.52 -4.57 -9.80
C THR A 62 0.55 -3.81 -10.71
N ALA A 63 1.02 -2.80 -11.46
CA ALA A 63 0.20 -2.08 -12.45
C ALA A 63 -0.38 -3.02 -13.52
N THR A 64 0.44 -3.92 -14.08
CA THR A 64 0.01 -4.91 -15.07
C THR A 64 -1.02 -5.88 -14.50
N ILE A 65 -0.87 -6.30 -13.24
CA ILE A 65 -1.84 -7.17 -12.55
C ILE A 65 -3.18 -6.44 -12.37
N ALA A 66 -3.15 -5.18 -11.92
CA ALA A 66 -4.35 -4.36 -11.74
C ALA A 66 -5.09 -4.16 -13.08
N ALA A 67 -4.36 -3.80 -14.13
CA ALA A 67 -4.91 -3.61 -15.48
C ALA A 67 -5.57 -4.89 -16.02
N LYS A 68 -4.92 -6.05 -15.87
CA LYS A 68 -5.49 -7.36 -16.27
C LYS A 68 -6.77 -7.71 -15.53
N LYS A 69 -6.95 -7.20 -14.32
CA LYS A 69 -8.15 -7.38 -13.50
C LYS A 69 -9.19 -6.25 -13.68
N GLY A 70 -8.93 -5.28 -14.56
CA GLY A 70 -9.82 -4.13 -14.77
C GLY A 70 -9.90 -3.17 -13.57
N ILE A 71 -8.86 -3.12 -12.73
CA ILE A 71 -8.81 -2.30 -11.52
C ILE A 71 -8.05 -1.02 -11.81
N SER A 72 -8.69 0.13 -11.65
CA SER A 72 -8.07 1.44 -11.87
C SER A 72 -7.33 1.93 -10.62
N ILE A 73 -6.01 2.15 -10.71
CA ILE A 73 -5.19 2.73 -9.65
C ILE A 73 -5.69 4.14 -9.29
N ARG A 74 -5.84 5.00 -10.31
CA ARG A 74 -6.25 6.40 -10.16
C ARG A 74 -7.63 6.56 -9.51
N ASP A 75 -8.58 5.69 -9.85
CA ASP A 75 -9.93 5.72 -9.25
C ASP A 75 -9.89 5.35 -7.76
N HIS A 76 -9.10 4.36 -7.36
CA HIS A 76 -9.00 3.96 -5.95
C HIS A 76 -8.26 5.02 -5.12
N LEU A 77 -7.23 5.68 -5.67
CA LEU A 77 -6.59 6.83 -5.02
C LEU A 77 -7.57 7.99 -4.82
N ALA A 78 -8.33 8.35 -5.87
CA ALA A 78 -9.29 9.46 -5.81
C ALA A 78 -10.38 9.25 -4.75
N ARG A 79 -10.72 7.98 -4.46
CA ARG A 79 -11.75 7.62 -3.48
C ARG A 79 -11.20 7.25 -2.10
N ASN A 80 -9.87 7.33 -1.90
CA ASN A 80 -9.18 6.81 -0.71
C ASN A 80 -9.56 5.34 -0.40
N ASP A 81 -9.62 4.51 -1.43
CA ASP A 81 -10.09 3.11 -1.38
C ASP A 81 -8.95 2.09 -1.60
N SER A 82 -7.79 2.35 -1.00
CA SER A 82 -6.59 1.55 -1.20
C SER A 82 -6.75 0.09 -0.74
N TYR A 83 -7.54 -0.15 0.30
CA TYR A 83 -7.78 -1.50 0.81
C TYR A 83 -8.50 -2.37 -0.23
N SER A 84 -9.57 -1.84 -0.83
CA SER A 84 -10.32 -2.54 -1.87
C SER A 84 -9.47 -2.80 -3.12
N PHE A 85 -8.56 -1.88 -3.46
CA PHE A 85 -7.58 -2.09 -4.52
C PHE A 85 -6.72 -3.31 -4.23
N PHE A 86 -6.00 -3.33 -3.09
CA PHE A 86 -5.06 -4.41 -2.78
C PHE A 86 -5.76 -5.74 -2.45
N LYS A 87 -7.00 -5.71 -1.97
CA LYS A 87 -7.82 -6.91 -1.80
C LYS A 87 -8.10 -7.61 -3.15
N LYS A 88 -8.30 -6.83 -4.22
CA LYS A 88 -8.56 -7.36 -5.57
C LYS A 88 -7.26 -7.63 -6.34
N ALA A 89 -6.32 -6.68 -6.32
CA ALA A 89 -5.06 -6.77 -7.05
C ALA A 89 -4.10 -7.79 -6.42
N GLY A 90 -4.15 -7.95 -5.10
CA GLY A 90 -3.13 -8.60 -4.28
C GLY A 90 -2.14 -7.56 -3.73
N GLY A 91 -1.44 -7.91 -2.65
CA GLY A 91 -0.43 -7.04 -2.04
C GLY A 91 -0.79 -6.47 -0.67
N LEU A 92 -1.95 -6.80 -0.09
CA LEU A 92 -2.19 -6.51 1.33
C LEU A 92 -1.14 -7.22 2.20
N LEU A 93 -0.57 -6.47 3.15
CA LEU A 93 0.27 -7.04 4.19
C LEU A 93 -0.58 -7.24 5.44
N VAL A 94 -0.87 -8.49 5.79
CA VAL A 94 -1.66 -8.85 6.97
C VAL A 94 -0.75 -9.55 7.97
N THR A 95 -0.43 -8.87 9.07
CA THR A 95 0.41 -9.42 10.15
C THR A 95 -0.40 -9.90 11.34
N GLY A 96 -1.63 -9.41 11.49
CA GLY A 96 -2.34 -9.41 12.76
C GLY A 96 -1.76 -8.38 13.75
N PRO A 97 -2.38 -8.22 14.93
CA PRO A 97 -1.90 -7.27 15.94
C PRO A 97 -0.52 -7.68 16.45
N THR A 98 0.44 -6.77 16.35
CA THR A 98 1.83 -7.01 16.79
C THR A 98 2.04 -6.68 18.27
N ASN A 99 1.09 -5.99 18.90
CA ASN A 99 1.14 -5.50 20.28
C ASN A 99 2.32 -4.55 20.57
N THR A 100 2.81 -3.83 19.56
CA THR A 100 3.81 -2.78 19.70
C THR A 100 3.57 -1.68 18.68
N ASN A 101 3.94 -0.43 18.96
CA ASN A 101 3.78 0.65 17.98
C ASN A 101 4.98 1.59 18.02
N VAL A 102 5.75 1.61 16.92
CA VAL A 102 6.85 2.54 16.65
C VAL A 102 6.63 3.26 15.31
N MET A 103 5.37 3.57 14.98
CA MET A 103 4.90 4.21 13.75
C MET A 103 5.06 3.34 12.49
N ASP A 104 5.35 3.94 11.32
CA ASP A 104 5.44 3.23 10.04
C ASP A 104 6.88 2.88 9.67
N LEU A 105 7.04 1.72 9.02
CA LEU A 105 8.27 1.28 8.37
C LEU A 105 8.06 1.17 6.85
N ARG A 106 8.99 1.73 6.09
CA ARG A 106 9.03 1.65 4.62
C ARG A 106 10.32 0.99 4.18
N ILE A 107 10.19 -0.02 3.32
CA ILE A 107 11.30 -0.78 2.77
C ILE A 107 11.21 -0.73 1.26
N MET A 108 12.27 -0.29 0.60
CA MET A 108 12.41 -0.39 -0.86
C MET A 108 13.66 -1.21 -1.18
N LEU A 109 13.46 -2.33 -1.86
CA LEU A 109 14.53 -3.21 -2.34
C LEU A 109 14.70 -3.00 -3.84
N ILE A 110 15.93 -2.76 -4.28
CA ILE A 110 16.31 -2.58 -5.68
C ILE A 110 17.51 -3.52 -5.93
N ARG A 111 17.48 -4.27 -7.03
CA ARG A 111 18.56 -5.18 -7.43
C ARG A 111 19.05 -4.89 -8.84
#